data_AF-A0A9E1MZ48-F1
#
_entry.id   AF-A0A9E1MZ48-F1
#
_cell.length_a   1.000
_cell.length_b   1.000
_cell.length_c   1.000
_cell.angle_alpha   90.00
_cell.angle_beta   90.00
_cell.angle_gamma   90.00
#
_symmetry.space_group_name_H-M   'P 1'
#
loop_
_entity.id
_entity.type
_entity.pdbx_description
1 polymer ?
#
loop_
_entity_poly.entity_id
_entity_poly.type
_entity_poly.pdbx_seq_one_letter_code
_entity_poly.pdbx_strand_id
1 'polypeptide(L)'
;MPQIFFDEFDGVADGMEDADVEYHDDLVKVPIRLITLIDLAMSSQLDFGDLGGLTAFLQTGYTEAILDYYGMGDRRDGEDSEYETSPPLLQCSYYAAWGDRTVDGGLYMTRNMDFTEDTGIYTYAMITAFVPDEGVPYASISWLGATLGVLAGINEEGLAISAVGSESPYERLTTEPALFRAREALEFSSDVDDAMPYLLNNISDGINRAPTIGYNALLSWGDPREGGADAQSVILESNGLETGVFHHNNDCTVEPSLVRYDYDGIATVWTPTDHPDEVNFEADAKEIDGEGKVRLFAHDGQGNLLTNQEGKYYEDPTNGIPIQTGYPEDCALYRGDEAMAYGVRIHQKASNGPMRGDGRLMVDSGSWRGRYWPMREMTIAYAEGTAFEWEDEEVIPDNSGQQVLIGLDEAEAISRVAAMDSNVWDVVYDTTNLKVRLSYESGAGDNWMPAHEQPPFLEIDLKKLFLTD
;
A
#
# COMPACT_ATOMS: atom_id res chain seq x y z
N MET A 1 12.00 -24.57 10.06
CA MET A 1 10.94 -23.55 10.11
C MET A 1 10.11 -23.77 11.38
N PRO A 2 9.58 -22.72 12.01
CA PRO A 2 8.67 -22.83 13.16
C PRO A 2 7.44 -23.70 12.81
N GLN A 3 6.90 -24.44 13.79
CA GLN A 3 5.74 -25.32 13.56
C GLN A 3 4.49 -24.52 13.12
N ILE A 4 4.26 -23.35 13.71
CA ILE A 4 3.21 -22.41 13.31
C ILE A 4 3.17 -22.16 11.79
N PHE A 5 4.33 -22.07 11.13
CA PHE A 5 4.36 -21.84 9.68
C PHE A 5 3.75 -23.01 8.90
N PHE A 6 3.94 -24.24 9.39
CA PHE A 6 3.29 -25.41 8.81
C PHE A 6 1.81 -25.50 9.18
N ASP A 7 1.46 -25.10 10.41
CA ASP A 7 0.07 -25.07 10.87
C ASP A 7 -0.78 -24.08 10.05
N GLU A 8 -0.21 -22.95 9.61
CA GLU A 8 -0.87 -21.99 8.69
C GLU A 8 -1.18 -22.62 7.33
N PHE A 9 -0.30 -23.48 6.79
CA PHE A 9 -0.59 -24.19 5.53
C PHE A 9 -1.73 -25.19 5.69
N ASP A 10 -1.73 -25.95 6.78
CA ASP A 10 -2.80 -26.88 7.10
C ASP A 10 -4.13 -26.10 7.25
N GLY A 11 -4.12 -24.93 7.90
CA GLY A 11 -5.29 -24.07 8.01
C GLY A 11 -5.82 -23.53 6.67
N VAL A 12 -4.94 -23.18 5.73
CA VAL A 12 -5.36 -22.81 4.36
C VAL A 12 -5.97 -24.00 3.64
N ALA A 13 -5.36 -25.18 3.73
CA ALA A 13 -5.90 -26.40 3.12
C ALA A 13 -7.28 -26.77 3.68
N ASP A 14 -7.44 -26.71 5.01
CA ASP A 14 -8.71 -26.95 5.71
C ASP A 14 -9.77 -25.93 5.26
N GLY A 15 -9.42 -24.64 5.19
CA GLY A 15 -10.34 -23.58 4.74
C GLY A 15 -10.77 -23.73 3.27
N MET A 16 -9.88 -24.22 2.40
CA MET A 16 -10.20 -24.53 1.01
C MET A 16 -11.13 -25.74 0.90
N GLU A 17 -10.88 -26.80 1.68
CA GLU A 17 -11.76 -27.97 1.77
C GLU A 17 -13.17 -27.56 2.24
N ASP A 18 -13.26 -26.75 3.29
CA ASP A 18 -14.52 -26.22 3.82
C ASP A 18 -15.28 -25.35 2.80
N ALA A 19 -14.56 -24.67 1.91
CA ALA A 19 -15.10 -23.83 0.85
C ALA A 19 -15.40 -24.58 -0.47
N ASP A 20 -15.20 -25.90 -0.53
CA ASP A 20 -15.31 -26.73 -1.75
C ASP A 20 -14.41 -26.23 -2.90
N VAL A 21 -13.23 -25.69 -2.54
CA VAL A 21 -12.19 -25.25 -3.47
C VAL A 21 -11.07 -26.30 -3.54
N GLU A 22 -10.68 -26.69 -4.75
CA GLU A 22 -9.60 -27.66 -4.95
C GLU A 22 -8.26 -27.06 -4.50
N TYR A 23 -7.60 -27.74 -3.55
CA TYR A 23 -6.25 -27.39 -3.13
C TYR A 23 -5.25 -27.80 -4.22
N HIS A 24 -4.40 -26.86 -4.63
CA HIS A 24 -3.30 -27.11 -5.56
C HIS A 24 -1.94 -26.97 -4.86
N ASP A 25 -1.04 -27.94 -5.09
CA ASP A 25 0.27 -28.02 -4.42
C ASP A 25 1.18 -26.81 -4.70
N ASP A 26 0.93 -26.06 -5.77
CA ASP A 26 1.65 -24.85 -6.18
C ASP A 26 1.25 -23.59 -5.37
N LEU A 27 0.13 -23.62 -4.65
CA LEU A 27 -0.24 -22.57 -3.70
C LEU A 27 0.73 -22.50 -2.53
N VAL A 28 1.34 -23.62 -2.16
CA VAL A 28 2.26 -23.72 -1.02
C VAL A 28 3.71 -23.64 -1.48
N LYS A 29 4.37 -22.54 -1.10
CA LYS A 29 5.80 -22.31 -1.32
C LYS A 29 6.55 -22.48 -0.01
N VAL A 30 7.56 -23.35 -0.01
CA VAL A 30 8.47 -23.52 1.13
C VAL A 30 9.63 -22.53 0.96
N PRO A 31 9.79 -21.56 1.86
CA PRO A 31 10.87 -20.59 1.75
C PRO A 31 12.22 -21.24 2.03
N ILE A 32 13.24 -20.79 1.31
CA ILE A 32 14.62 -21.28 1.52
C ILE A 32 15.31 -20.56 2.68
N ARG A 33 14.86 -19.33 3.00
CA ARG A 33 15.40 -18.48 4.07
C ARG A 33 14.26 -17.71 4.73
N LEU A 34 14.25 -17.78 6.06
CA LEU A 34 13.38 -16.99 6.92
C LEU A 34 14.29 -16.13 7.80
N ILE A 35 14.12 -14.82 7.74
CA ILE A 35 14.78 -13.89 8.64
C ILE A 35 13.70 -13.34 9.56
N THR A 36 13.57 -13.92 10.75
CA THR A 36 12.67 -13.36 11.76
C THR A 36 13.31 -12.14 12.40
N LEU A 37 12.51 -11.16 12.80
CA LEU A 37 13.05 -10.04 13.56
C LEU A 37 13.57 -10.45 14.92
N ILE A 38 13.08 -11.54 15.51
CA ILE A 38 13.64 -12.09 16.74
C ILE A 38 15.11 -12.48 16.52
N ASP A 39 15.45 -13.07 15.38
CA ASP A 39 16.84 -13.41 15.03
C ASP A 39 17.73 -12.16 14.85
N LEU A 40 17.15 -11.02 14.43
CA LEU A 40 17.85 -9.73 14.25
C LEU A 40 17.96 -8.92 15.55
N ALA A 41 16.89 -8.86 16.34
CA ALA A 41 16.80 -8.19 17.64
C ALA A 41 17.58 -8.93 18.74
N MET A 42 17.88 -10.22 18.56
CA MET A 42 18.85 -10.94 19.39
C MET A 42 20.29 -10.40 19.28
N SER A 43 20.55 -9.41 18.40
CA SER A 43 21.77 -8.61 18.44
C SER A 43 21.70 -7.38 19.37
N SER A 44 20.52 -6.95 19.85
CA SER A 44 20.40 -5.85 20.83
C SER A 44 19.00 -5.66 21.49
N GLN A 45 18.51 -6.65 22.24
CA GLN A 45 17.43 -6.58 23.26
C GLN A 45 16.05 -7.11 22.83
N LEU A 46 15.60 -8.18 23.50
CA LEU A 46 14.19 -8.59 23.60
C LEU A 46 13.91 -9.09 25.02
N ASP A 47 12.73 -8.76 25.57
CA ASP A 47 12.19 -9.25 26.84
C ASP A 47 11.22 -10.41 26.59
N PHE A 48 11.36 -11.50 27.34
CA PHE A 48 10.72 -12.81 27.08
C PHE A 48 9.37 -12.99 27.80
N GLY A 49 8.73 -11.91 28.24
CA GLY A 49 7.56 -11.95 29.12
C GLY A 49 6.21 -12.24 28.46
N ASP A 50 6.10 -12.16 27.13
CA ASP A 50 4.80 -11.97 26.45
C ASP A 50 4.28 -13.19 25.66
N LEU A 51 4.35 -14.38 26.28
CA LEU A 51 3.83 -15.62 25.68
C LEU A 51 2.29 -15.76 25.77
N GLY A 52 1.61 -14.82 26.45
CA GLY A 52 0.17 -14.84 26.70
C GLY A 52 -0.65 -14.50 25.46
N GLY A 53 -0.39 -13.35 24.83
CA GLY A 53 -1.02 -12.96 23.55
C GLY A 53 -0.62 -13.89 22.40
N LEU A 54 0.62 -14.38 22.45
CA LEU A 54 1.18 -15.34 21.50
C LEU A 54 0.32 -16.61 21.36
N THR A 55 -0.17 -17.16 22.48
CA THR A 55 -0.94 -18.40 22.48
C THR A 55 -2.33 -18.24 21.86
N ALA A 56 -2.95 -17.06 22.02
CA ALA A 56 -4.26 -16.76 21.43
C ALA A 56 -4.17 -16.57 19.91
N PHE A 57 -3.22 -15.77 19.43
CA PHE A 57 -2.99 -15.57 18.00
C PHE A 57 -2.69 -16.90 17.28
N LEU A 58 -1.84 -17.74 17.86
CA LEU A 58 -1.51 -19.08 17.35
C LEU A 58 -2.71 -20.02 17.22
N GLN A 59 -3.75 -19.84 18.03
CA GLN A 59 -4.89 -20.76 18.09
C GLN A 59 -6.07 -20.29 17.26
N THR A 60 -6.16 -18.99 16.96
CA THR A 60 -7.35 -18.41 16.33
C THR A 60 -7.05 -17.53 15.14
N GLY A 61 -5.79 -17.15 14.88
CA GLY A 61 -5.43 -16.10 13.93
C GLY A 61 -5.83 -14.69 14.39
N TYR A 62 -6.35 -14.54 15.61
CA TYR A 62 -6.87 -13.28 16.15
C TYR A 62 -6.36 -13.02 17.57
N THR A 63 -5.98 -11.77 17.87
CA THR A 63 -5.82 -11.29 19.26
C THR A 63 -7.09 -10.59 19.74
N GLU A 64 -7.27 -10.36 21.05
CA GLU A 64 -8.40 -9.57 21.56
C GLU A 64 -8.45 -8.19 20.88
N ALA A 65 -7.30 -7.57 20.61
CA ALA A 65 -7.20 -6.32 19.85
C ALA A 65 -7.74 -6.44 18.40
N ILE A 66 -7.46 -7.55 17.70
CA ILE A 66 -8.00 -7.79 16.34
C ILE A 66 -9.50 -8.16 16.40
N LEU A 67 -9.96 -8.85 17.44
CA LEU A 67 -11.38 -9.16 17.63
C LEU A 67 -12.19 -7.91 17.94
N ASP A 68 -11.68 -7.02 18.78
CA ASP A 68 -12.29 -5.72 19.06
C ASP A 68 -12.29 -4.85 17.80
N TYR A 69 -11.22 -4.89 17.00
CA TYR A 69 -11.14 -4.24 15.69
C TYR A 69 -12.29 -4.61 14.75
N TYR A 70 -12.55 -5.91 14.57
CA TYR A 70 -13.64 -6.39 13.72
C TYR A 70 -15.04 -6.30 14.38
N GLY A 71 -15.14 -5.78 15.61
CA GLY A 71 -16.39 -5.79 16.39
C GLY A 71 -16.87 -7.21 16.73
N MET A 72 -15.96 -8.17 16.78
CA MET A 72 -16.21 -9.59 17.05
C MET A 72 -16.00 -9.95 18.53
N GLY A 73 -15.50 -9.02 19.35
CA GLY A 73 -15.17 -9.20 20.77
C GLY A 73 -16.31 -9.69 21.68
N ASP A 74 -17.59 -9.57 21.27
CA ASP A 74 -18.72 -10.10 22.06
C ASP A 74 -19.91 -10.58 21.21
N ARG A 75 -19.68 -11.54 20.30
CA ARG A 75 -20.77 -12.21 19.54
C ARG A 75 -21.30 -13.48 20.19
N ARG A 76 -21.20 -13.64 21.52
CA ARG A 76 -21.74 -14.83 22.21
C ARG A 76 -23.23 -14.73 22.51
N ASP A 77 -23.80 -13.52 22.61
CA ASP A 77 -25.18 -13.33 23.05
C ASP A 77 -25.95 -12.32 22.18
N GLY A 78 -26.20 -12.65 20.91
CA GLY A 78 -27.41 -12.26 20.15
C GLY A 78 -27.98 -10.82 20.19
N GLU A 79 -27.24 -9.80 20.62
CA GLU A 79 -27.67 -8.40 20.62
C GLU A 79 -26.83 -7.60 19.61
N ASP A 80 -27.52 -6.93 18.69
CA ASP A 80 -26.96 -5.90 17.83
C ASP A 80 -26.42 -4.76 18.72
N SER A 81 -25.10 -4.64 18.84
CA SER A 81 -24.47 -3.53 19.54
C SER A 81 -24.19 -2.38 18.57
N GLU A 82 -24.80 -1.24 18.85
CA GLU A 82 -24.39 0.07 18.35
C GLU A 82 -23.03 0.43 18.97
N TYR A 83 -21.91 -0.03 18.39
CA TYR A 83 -20.59 0.49 18.75
C TYR A 83 -20.31 1.79 17.99
N GLU A 84 -20.38 2.90 18.72
CA GLU A 84 -20.05 4.27 18.30
C GLU A 84 -18.56 4.60 18.52
N THR A 85 -17.68 3.61 18.51
CA THR A 85 -16.22 3.81 18.48
C THR A 85 -15.73 3.54 17.06
N SER A 86 -15.19 4.57 16.41
CA SER A 86 -14.58 4.42 15.08
C SER A 86 -13.53 3.30 15.15
N PRO A 87 -13.57 2.27 14.27
CA PRO A 87 -12.50 1.28 14.21
C PRO A 87 -11.16 2.00 14.02
N PRO A 88 -10.05 1.52 14.60
CA PRO A 88 -8.75 2.14 14.41
C PRO A 88 -8.48 2.33 12.92
N LEU A 89 -7.96 3.52 12.60
CA LEU A 89 -7.81 3.98 11.23
C LEU A 89 -6.66 3.19 10.59
N LEU A 90 -6.98 2.17 9.82
CA LEU A 90 -6.03 1.56 8.88
C LEU A 90 -5.86 2.55 7.73
N GLN A 91 -4.70 3.19 7.62
CA GLN A 91 -4.43 4.22 6.59
C GLN A 91 -2.98 4.14 6.14
N CYS A 92 -2.69 3.12 5.34
CA CYS A 92 -1.34 2.85 4.86
C CYS A 92 -0.97 3.78 3.71
N SER A 93 0.31 3.85 3.37
CA SER A 93 0.79 4.73 2.31
C SER A 93 2.06 4.21 1.65
N TYR A 94 2.34 4.72 0.46
CA TYR A 94 3.54 4.40 -0.30
C TYR A 94 3.96 5.58 -1.18
N TYR A 95 5.25 5.60 -1.49
CA TYR A 95 5.93 6.61 -2.29
C TYR A 95 6.83 5.96 -3.33
N ALA A 96 7.08 6.61 -4.45
CA ALA A 96 8.24 6.32 -5.29
C ALA A 96 8.79 7.57 -5.97
N ALA A 97 10.09 7.58 -6.25
CA ALA A 97 10.77 8.59 -7.06
C ALA A 97 11.96 7.98 -7.83
N TRP A 98 12.26 8.52 -9.01
CA TRP A 98 13.37 8.08 -9.88
C TRP A 98 13.92 9.20 -10.76
N GLY A 99 14.94 8.88 -11.56
CA GLY A 99 15.51 9.80 -12.55
C GLY A 99 16.10 11.05 -11.91
N ASP A 100 15.80 12.23 -12.46
CA ASP A 100 16.37 13.51 -12.03
C ASP A 100 15.93 13.95 -10.61
N ARG A 101 15.04 13.20 -9.96
CA ARG A 101 14.65 13.40 -8.55
C ARG A 101 15.62 12.72 -7.58
N THR A 102 16.43 11.76 -8.03
CA THR A 102 17.14 10.84 -7.13
C THR A 102 18.66 10.94 -7.26
N VAL A 103 19.38 10.50 -6.22
CA VAL A 103 20.84 10.72 -6.07
C VAL A 103 21.70 10.08 -7.16
N ASP A 104 21.21 8.99 -7.75
CA ASP A 104 21.91 8.17 -8.74
C ASP A 104 21.08 7.91 -10.01
N GLY A 105 19.90 8.53 -10.14
CA GLY A 105 18.94 8.24 -11.20
C GLY A 105 18.12 6.97 -10.98
N GLY A 106 18.46 6.18 -9.95
CA GLY A 106 17.75 4.95 -9.58
C GLY A 106 16.38 5.21 -8.96
N LEU A 107 15.60 4.15 -8.79
CA LEU A 107 14.26 4.20 -8.23
C LEU A 107 14.26 3.83 -6.75
N TYR A 108 13.70 4.73 -5.95
CA TYR A 108 13.42 4.52 -4.53
C TYR A 108 11.91 4.40 -4.36
N MET A 109 11.47 3.44 -3.57
CA MET A 109 10.06 3.19 -3.28
C MET A 109 9.88 2.96 -1.78
N THR A 110 8.74 3.34 -1.21
CA THR A 110 8.45 3.12 0.21
C THR A 110 7.12 2.45 0.43
N ARG A 111 6.91 1.97 1.66
CA ARG A 111 5.65 1.41 2.11
C ARG A 111 5.53 1.47 3.63
N ASN A 112 4.48 2.15 4.09
CA ASN A 112 4.02 2.15 5.48
C ASN A 112 2.88 1.15 5.71
N MET A 113 2.95 0.39 6.82
CA MET A 113 1.79 -0.30 7.39
C MET A 113 1.34 0.41 8.65
N ASP A 114 0.26 1.16 8.51
CA ASP A 114 -0.45 1.71 9.66
C ASP A 114 -1.61 0.78 9.99
N PHE A 115 -1.42 -0.01 11.05
CA PHE A 115 -2.38 -1.00 11.50
C PHE A 115 -2.83 -0.70 12.93
N THR A 116 -3.38 -1.69 13.63
CA THR A 116 -3.69 -1.56 15.05
C THR A 116 -2.41 -1.78 15.87
N GLU A 117 -2.16 -0.88 16.82
CA GLU A 117 -1.04 -0.96 17.77
C GLU A 117 -1.14 -2.20 18.66
N ASP A 118 0.01 -2.71 19.10
CA ASP A 118 0.14 -3.78 20.11
C ASP A 118 -0.69 -5.05 19.81
N THR A 119 -0.87 -5.37 18.53
CA THR A 119 -1.58 -6.60 18.10
C THR A 119 -0.76 -7.87 18.31
N GLY A 120 0.53 -7.74 18.64
CA GLY A 120 1.49 -8.85 18.72
C GLY A 120 2.03 -9.30 17.35
N ILE A 121 1.60 -8.68 16.25
CA ILE A 121 2.02 -9.03 14.89
C ILE A 121 3.54 -8.91 14.69
N TYR A 122 4.18 -7.96 15.38
CA TYR A 122 5.63 -7.78 15.37
C TYR A 122 6.42 -8.98 15.88
N THR A 123 5.85 -9.80 16.78
CA THR A 123 6.52 -11.01 17.26
C THR A 123 6.73 -12.05 16.15
N TYR A 124 5.96 -11.92 15.07
CA TYR A 124 6.00 -12.77 13.89
C TYR A 124 6.44 -12.05 12.64
N ALA A 125 6.87 -10.80 12.76
CA ALA A 125 7.34 -10.05 11.61
C ALA A 125 8.67 -10.62 11.08
N MET A 126 8.75 -10.72 9.75
CA MET A 126 9.87 -11.33 9.06
C MET A 126 10.03 -10.85 7.63
N ILE A 127 11.21 -11.16 7.11
CA ILE A 127 11.47 -11.21 5.68
C ILE A 127 11.60 -12.67 5.29
N THR A 128 10.79 -13.07 4.32
CA THR A 128 10.78 -14.42 3.77
C THR A 128 11.34 -14.38 2.36
N ALA A 129 12.48 -15.03 2.15
CA ALA A 129 13.07 -15.14 0.82
C ALA A 129 12.75 -16.51 0.21
N PHE A 130 12.20 -16.46 -0.99
CA PHE A 130 11.87 -17.58 -1.84
C PHE A 130 12.85 -17.62 -3.01
N VAL A 131 13.48 -18.77 -3.21
CA VAL A 131 14.32 -19.05 -4.39
C VAL A 131 13.72 -20.31 -5.01
N PRO A 132 12.76 -20.14 -5.92
CA PRO A 132 12.11 -21.28 -6.56
C PRO A 132 13.06 -21.96 -7.55
N ASP A 133 12.80 -23.25 -7.86
CA ASP A 133 13.54 -23.96 -8.91
C ASP A 133 13.25 -23.37 -10.31
N GLU A 134 12.04 -22.83 -10.49
CA GLU A 134 11.57 -22.14 -11.68
C GLU A 134 10.92 -20.80 -11.26
N GLY A 135 11.31 -19.69 -11.88
CA GLY A 135 10.86 -18.34 -11.53
C GLY A 135 12.00 -17.47 -10.99
N VAL A 136 11.66 -16.22 -10.65
CA VAL A 136 12.55 -15.21 -10.13
C VAL A 136 12.57 -15.28 -8.59
N PRO A 137 13.73 -15.33 -7.95
CA PRO A 137 13.84 -15.17 -6.51
C PRO A 137 13.21 -13.88 -6.00
N TYR A 138 12.47 -13.96 -4.90
CA TYR A 138 11.79 -12.82 -4.32
C TYR A 138 11.76 -12.85 -2.79
N ALA A 139 11.60 -11.68 -2.21
CA ALA A 139 11.42 -11.48 -0.78
C ALA A 139 10.03 -10.91 -0.51
N SER A 140 9.29 -11.56 0.39
CA SER A 140 8.07 -11.04 1.00
C SER A 140 8.41 -10.48 2.37
N ILE A 141 8.01 -9.25 2.63
CA ILE A 141 8.17 -8.59 3.91
C ILE A 141 6.77 -8.57 4.53
N SER A 142 6.59 -9.24 5.67
CA SER A 142 5.27 -9.39 6.29
C SER A 142 5.41 -10.03 7.69
N TRP A 143 4.39 -10.77 8.13
CA TRP A 143 4.36 -11.61 9.33
C TRP A 143 3.94 -13.06 9.01
N LEU A 144 4.12 -14.00 9.95
CA LEU A 144 3.78 -15.43 9.73
C LEU A 144 2.32 -15.57 9.31
N GLY A 145 2.07 -16.40 8.30
CA GLY A 145 0.75 -16.59 7.67
C GLY A 145 0.51 -15.64 6.48
N ALA A 146 0.71 -14.33 6.65
CA ALA A 146 0.55 -13.39 5.54
C ALA A 146 1.60 -13.55 4.43
N THR A 147 2.76 -14.14 4.74
CA THR A 147 3.83 -14.46 3.78
C THR A 147 3.47 -15.54 2.75
N LEU A 148 2.29 -16.17 2.84
CA LEU A 148 1.79 -17.07 1.79
C LEU A 148 1.56 -16.33 0.46
N GLY A 149 1.22 -15.04 0.56
CA GLY A 149 1.25 -14.08 -0.54
C GLY A 149 2.25 -12.95 -0.29
N VAL A 150 2.04 -11.82 -0.94
CA VAL A 150 2.89 -10.63 -0.83
C VAL A 150 2.04 -9.39 -0.56
N LEU A 151 2.23 -8.76 0.61
CA LEU A 151 1.71 -7.43 0.96
C LEU A 151 2.67 -6.33 0.53
N ALA A 152 3.95 -6.55 0.81
CA ALA A 152 5.06 -5.75 0.31
C ALA A 152 6.22 -6.69 0.02
N GLY A 153 6.93 -6.48 -1.09
CA GLY A 153 8.00 -7.37 -1.50
C GLY A 153 8.77 -6.87 -2.69
N ILE A 154 9.85 -7.56 -3.00
CA ILE A 154 10.78 -7.23 -4.08
C ILE A 154 11.46 -8.50 -4.61
N ASN A 155 11.67 -8.58 -5.92
CA ASN A 155 12.37 -9.68 -6.57
C ASN A 155 13.80 -9.34 -7.00
N GLU A 156 14.58 -10.33 -7.44
CA GLU A 156 15.98 -10.13 -7.84
C GLU A 156 16.16 -9.27 -9.09
N GLU A 157 15.10 -9.13 -9.91
CA GLU A 157 15.08 -8.30 -11.12
C GLU A 157 14.73 -6.82 -10.80
N GLY A 158 14.55 -6.48 -9.53
CA GLY A 158 14.28 -5.12 -9.06
C GLY A 158 12.84 -4.67 -9.23
N LEU A 159 11.91 -5.62 -9.38
CA LEU A 159 10.48 -5.37 -9.33
C LEU A 159 10.03 -5.41 -7.86
N ALA A 160 9.41 -4.34 -7.38
CA ALA A 160 8.87 -4.24 -6.04
C ALA A 160 7.37 -3.91 -6.07
N ILE A 161 6.63 -4.48 -5.14
CA ILE A 161 5.21 -4.21 -4.97
C ILE A 161 4.91 -3.84 -3.52
N SER A 162 3.98 -2.92 -3.32
CA SER A 162 3.48 -2.53 -2.02
C SER A 162 2.03 -2.20 -2.12
N ALA A 163 1.24 -2.76 -1.21
CA ALA A 163 -0.19 -2.70 -1.38
C ALA A 163 -0.97 -2.47 -0.08
N VAL A 164 -2.14 -1.88 -0.27
CA VAL A 164 -2.92 -1.16 0.73
C VAL A 164 -4.39 -1.49 0.54
N GLY A 165 -5.07 -1.81 1.64
CA GLY A 165 -6.51 -2.04 1.64
C GLY A 165 -7.27 -0.78 1.27
N SER A 166 -8.27 -0.90 0.40
CA SER A 166 -9.10 0.23 -0.02
C SER A 166 -10.55 -0.18 0.03
N GLU A 167 -11.22 0.07 1.16
CA GLU A 167 -12.56 -0.48 1.41
C GLU A 167 -13.55 -0.10 0.28
N SER A 168 -14.23 -1.12 -0.26
CA SER A 168 -15.27 -1.01 -1.30
C SER A 168 -16.38 -2.02 -1.01
N PRO A 169 -17.65 -1.78 -1.38
CA PRO A 169 -18.72 -2.74 -1.17
C PRO A 169 -18.75 -3.88 -2.20
N TYR A 170 -17.91 -3.86 -3.23
CA TYR A 170 -17.86 -4.94 -4.22
C TYR A 170 -16.73 -5.90 -3.90
N GLU A 171 -17.08 -7.19 -3.89
CA GLU A 171 -16.16 -8.28 -3.62
C GLU A 171 -16.42 -9.44 -4.59
N ARG A 172 -15.36 -10.15 -4.98
CA ARG A 172 -15.39 -11.34 -5.83
C ARG A 172 -14.70 -12.50 -5.13
N LEU A 173 -15.48 -13.35 -4.47
CA LEU A 173 -14.96 -14.48 -3.71
C LEU A 173 -14.49 -15.66 -4.58
N THR A 174 -14.71 -15.62 -5.89
CA THR A 174 -14.35 -16.68 -6.85
C THR A 174 -13.09 -16.35 -7.66
N THR A 175 -12.27 -15.43 -7.16
CA THR A 175 -11.07 -14.94 -7.84
C THR A 175 -9.86 -15.16 -6.97
N GLU A 176 -8.68 -15.22 -7.58
CA GLU A 176 -7.44 -15.34 -6.85
C GLU A 176 -7.20 -14.13 -5.93
N PRO A 177 -6.95 -14.35 -4.63
CA PRO A 177 -6.64 -13.30 -3.68
C PRO A 177 -5.53 -12.35 -4.14
N ALA A 178 -5.67 -11.06 -3.84
CA ALA A 178 -4.74 -10.01 -4.26
C ALA A 178 -3.28 -10.28 -3.86
N LEU A 179 -3.04 -10.87 -2.69
CA LEU A 179 -1.69 -11.17 -2.20
C LEU A 179 -1.03 -12.30 -3.00
N PHE A 180 -1.79 -13.26 -3.53
CA PHE A 180 -1.25 -14.30 -4.40
C PHE A 180 -0.95 -13.75 -5.79
N ARG A 181 -1.81 -12.88 -6.34
CA ARG A 181 -1.50 -12.17 -7.59
C ARG A 181 -0.23 -11.33 -7.48
N ALA A 182 -0.03 -10.64 -6.34
CA ALA A 182 1.20 -9.91 -6.05
C ALA A 182 2.42 -10.85 -5.96
N ARG A 183 2.25 -12.04 -5.36
CA ARG A 183 3.30 -13.08 -5.31
C ARG A 183 3.68 -13.56 -6.70
N GLU A 184 2.70 -13.91 -7.53
CA GLU A 184 2.94 -14.36 -8.89
C GLU A 184 3.62 -13.29 -9.74
N ALA A 185 3.20 -12.03 -9.60
CA ALA A 185 3.86 -10.90 -10.26
C ALA A 185 5.34 -10.77 -9.85
N LEU A 186 5.70 -11.02 -8.58
CA LEU A 186 7.11 -11.02 -8.19
C LEU A 186 7.86 -12.28 -8.65
N GLU A 187 7.21 -13.44 -8.64
CA GLU A 187 7.83 -14.73 -8.95
C GLU A 187 8.04 -14.96 -10.46
N PHE A 188 7.19 -14.39 -11.32
CA PHE A 188 7.18 -14.70 -12.75
C PHE A 188 7.46 -13.52 -13.68
N SER A 189 7.90 -12.37 -13.14
CA SER A 189 8.10 -11.15 -13.93
C SER A 189 9.47 -10.53 -13.73
N SER A 190 10.04 -9.99 -14.81
CA SER A 190 11.35 -9.32 -14.78
C SER A 190 11.28 -7.80 -14.79
N ASP A 191 10.10 -7.26 -15.08
CA ASP A 191 9.80 -5.82 -15.19
C ASP A 191 8.29 -5.57 -15.01
N VAL A 192 7.85 -4.32 -15.20
CA VAL A 192 6.45 -3.91 -15.09
C VAL A 192 5.58 -4.60 -16.16
N ASP A 193 6.05 -4.69 -17.41
CA ASP A 193 5.27 -5.23 -18.53
C ASP A 193 4.95 -6.72 -18.34
N ASP A 194 5.90 -7.48 -17.80
CA ASP A 194 5.70 -8.88 -17.42
C ASP A 194 4.72 -9.04 -16.24
N ALA A 195 4.67 -8.06 -15.32
CA ALA A 195 3.92 -8.14 -14.07
C ALA A 195 2.44 -7.73 -14.19
N MET A 196 2.17 -6.71 -15.01
CA MET A 196 0.82 -6.18 -15.19
C MET A 196 -0.24 -7.24 -15.59
N PRO A 197 0.05 -8.22 -16.46
CA PRO A 197 -0.90 -9.28 -16.79
C PRO A 197 -1.39 -10.10 -15.59
N TYR A 198 -0.53 -10.37 -14.60
CA TYR A 198 -0.92 -11.07 -13.36
C TYR A 198 -1.85 -10.21 -12.50
N LEU A 199 -1.56 -8.91 -12.41
CA LEU A 199 -2.32 -7.97 -11.58
C LEU A 199 -3.67 -7.56 -12.22
N LEU A 200 -3.79 -7.64 -13.54
CA LEU A 200 -4.96 -7.19 -14.31
C LEU A 200 -5.79 -8.32 -14.95
N ASN A 201 -5.61 -9.57 -14.52
CA ASN A 201 -6.33 -10.73 -15.06
C ASN A 201 -6.20 -10.91 -16.58
N ASN A 202 -4.97 -10.86 -17.09
CA ASN A 202 -4.66 -10.98 -18.52
C ASN A 202 -3.71 -12.14 -18.84
N ILE A 203 -3.64 -13.14 -17.95
CA ILE A 203 -2.95 -14.40 -18.20
C ILE A 203 -3.95 -15.45 -18.67
N SER A 204 -3.58 -16.23 -19.70
CA SER A 204 -4.42 -17.29 -20.29
C SER A 204 -4.06 -18.68 -19.78
N ASP A 205 -3.95 -18.86 -18.46
CA ASP A 205 -3.63 -20.13 -17.79
C ASP A 205 -4.86 -20.82 -17.16
N GLY A 206 -6.01 -20.15 -17.16
CA GLY A 206 -7.27 -20.68 -16.64
C GLY A 206 -7.60 -20.24 -15.20
N ILE A 207 -6.74 -19.44 -14.56
CA ILE A 207 -6.99 -18.88 -13.23
C ILE A 207 -7.61 -17.48 -13.38
N ASN A 208 -8.72 -17.24 -12.69
CA ASN A 208 -9.39 -15.94 -12.70
C ASN A 208 -8.81 -15.00 -11.63
N ARG A 209 -8.15 -13.95 -12.08
CA ARG A 209 -7.41 -12.96 -11.26
C ARG A 209 -8.06 -11.59 -11.19
N ALA A 210 -9.34 -11.49 -11.57
CA ALA A 210 -10.04 -10.22 -11.44
C ALA A 210 -10.02 -9.75 -9.96
N PRO A 211 -9.93 -8.44 -9.66
CA PRO A 211 -9.77 -7.98 -8.29
C PRO A 211 -10.84 -8.52 -7.34
N THR A 212 -10.40 -9.16 -6.25
CA THR A 212 -11.24 -9.77 -5.23
C THR A 212 -11.96 -8.74 -4.37
N ILE A 213 -11.27 -7.65 -4.02
CA ILE A 213 -11.73 -6.61 -3.09
C ILE A 213 -11.19 -5.26 -3.57
N GLY A 214 -11.59 -4.19 -2.87
CA GLY A 214 -10.93 -2.92 -3.05
C GLY A 214 -9.52 -2.92 -2.45
N TYR A 215 -8.55 -2.56 -3.29
CA TYR A 215 -7.14 -2.71 -3.01
C TYR A 215 -6.33 -1.79 -3.92
N ASN A 216 -5.46 -0.98 -3.32
CA ASN A 216 -4.53 -0.14 -4.07
C ASN A 216 -3.12 -0.73 -3.98
N ALA A 217 -2.35 -0.65 -5.05
CA ALA A 217 -0.97 -1.13 -5.09
C ALA A 217 -0.08 -0.16 -5.84
N LEU A 218 1.15 -0.06 -5.38
CA LEU A 218 2.27 0.51 -6.09
C LEU A 218 3.17 -0.62 -6.57
N LEU A 219 3.40 -0.67 -7.88
CA LEU A 219 4.36 -1.55 -8.52
C LEU A 219 5.49 -0.69 -9.08
N SER A 220 6.75 -0.94 -8.71
CA SER A 220 7.89 -0.21 -9.26
C SER A 220 8.97 -1.17 -9.74
N TRP A 221 9.58 -0.84 -10.87
CA TRP A 221 10.73 -1.55 -11.40
C TRP A 221 11.92 -0.61 -11.51
N GLY A 222 13.01 -0.94 -10.83
CA GLY A 222 14.20 -0.08 -10.74
C GLY A 222 15.25 -0.32 -11.82
N ASP A 223 15.02 -1.23 -12.76
CA ASP A 223 15.97 -1.64 -13.80
C ASP A 223 17.43 -1.78 -13.29
N PRO A 224 17.72 -2.78 -12.43
CA PRO A 224 19.04 -2.97 -11.83
C PRO A 224 20.17 -3.21 -12.84
N ARG A 225 19.81 -3.66 -14.05
CA ARG A 225 20.77 -4.10 -15.08
C ARG A 225 21.38 -2.91 -15.81
N GLU A 226 20.59 -1.87 -16.05
CA GLU A 226 21.05 -0.63 -16.70
C GLU A 226 21.10 0.57 -15.74
N GLY A 227 20.97 0.32 -14.43
CA GLY A 227 21.13 1.35 -13.39
C GLY A 227 19.99 2.36 -13.35
N GLY A 228 18.76 1.89 -13.54
CA GLY A 228 17.55 2.74 -13.49
C GLY A 228 17.23 3.47 -14.80
N ALA A 229 17.90 3.14 -15.90
CA ALA A 229 17.69 3.80 -17.19
C ALA A 229 16.25 3.71 -17.68
N ASP A 230 15.60 2.57 -17.46
CA ASP A 230 14.20 2.33 -17.79
C ASP A 230 13.32 2.17 -16.54
N ALA A 231 13.69 2.84 -15.44
CA ALA A 231 12.90 2.80 -14.20
C ALA A 231 11.46 3.28 -14.43
N GLN A 232 10.50 2.52 -13.90
CA GLN A 232 9.07 2.76 -14.08
C GLN A 232 8.30 2.46 -12.81
N SER A 233 7.14 3.08 -12.69
CA SER A 233 6.27 2.87 -11.54
C SER A 233 4.79 2.99 -11.91
N VAL A 234 3.93 2.19 -11.30
CA VAL A 234 2.50 2.09 -11.63
C VAL A 234 1.67 2.11 -10.35
N ILE A 235 0.68 2.99 -10.31
CA ILE A 235 -0.39 2.95 -9.31
C ILE A 235 -1.55 2.13 -9.88
N LEU A 236 -1.99 1.13 -9.12
CA LEU A 236 -3.18 0.34 -9.35
C LEU A 236 -4.19 0.65 -8.25
N GLU A 237 -5.40 1.06 -8.61
CA GLU A 237 -6.46 1.36 -7.66
C GLU A 237 -7.64 0.46 -8.01
N SER A 238 -8.05 -0.45 -7.11
CA SER A 238 -9.11 -1.42 -7.43
C SER A 238 -10.28 -1.31 -6.47
N ASN A 239 -11.48 -1.65 -6.94
CA ASN A 239 -12.71 -1.70 -6.13
C ASN A 239 -13.52 -2.99 -6.36
N GLY A 240 -12.89 -4.08 -6.80
CA GLY A 240 -13.57 -5.35 -7.12
C GLY A 240 -14.29 -5.40 -8.48
N LEU A 241 -14.65 -4.26 -9.08
CA LEU A 241 -15.29 -4.18 -10.41
C LEU A 241 -14.38 -3.58 -11.48
N GLU A 242 -13.56 -2.62 -11.06
CA GLU A 242 -12.71 -1.81 -11.91
C GLU A 242 -11.33 -1.67 -11.25
N THR A 243 -10.30 -1.52 -12.08
CA THR A 243 -8.95 -1.14 -11.68
C THR A 243 -8.51 0.09 -12.47
N GLY A 244 -8.35 1.21 -11.79
CA GLY A 244 -7.65 2.38 -12.33
C GLY A 244 -6.15 2.09 -12.37
N VAL A 245 -5.50 2.46 -13.47
CA VAL A 245 -4.08 2.28 -13.69
C VAL A 245 -3.48 3.63 -14.05
N PHE A 246 -2.44 4.05 -13.33
CA PHE A 246 -1.62 5.20 -13.69
C PHE A 246 -0.19 4.69 -13.88
N HIS A 247 0.21 4.50 -15.14
CA HIS A 247 1.56 4.03 -15.48
C HIS A 247 2.48 5.23 -15.69
N HIS A 248 3.45 5.41 -14.80
CA HIS A 248 4.47 6.44 -14.90
C HIS A 248 5.74 5.86 -15.54
N ASN A 249 6.08 6.39 -16.72
CA ASN A 249 7.24 5.99 -17.50
C ASN A 249 8.53 6.65 -16.99
N ASN A 250 9.68 6.14 -17.47
CA ASN A 250 10.99 6.69 -17.14
C ASN A 250 11.15 8.17 -17.54
N ASP A 251 10.48 8.61 -18.61
CA ASP A 251 10.46 9.99 -19.10
C ASP A 251 9.45 10.89 -18.35
N CYS A 252 8.96 10.42 -17.21
CA CYS A 252 7.95 11.04 -16.36
C CYS A 252 6.56 11.18 -17.01
N THR A 253 6.33 10.67 -18.22
CA THR A 253 4.98 10.66 -18.80
C THR A 253 4.07 9.69 -18.04
N VAL A 254 2.78 10.02 -17.97
CA VAL A 254 1.77 9.20 -17.29
C VAL A 254 0.72 8.74 -18.29
N GLU A 255 0.53 7.42 -18.36
CA GLU A 255 -0.50 6.78 -19.18
C GLU A 255 -1.60 6.21 -18.27
N PRO A 256 -2.75 6.90 -18.17
CA PRO A 256 -3.87 6.37 -17.40
C PRO A 256 -4.71 5.38 -18.22
N SER A 257 -5.24 4.36 -17.56
CA SER A 257 -6.28 3.50 -18.09
C SER A 257 -7.24 3.05 -16.99
N LEU A 258 -8.41 2.56 -17.38
CA LEU A 258 -9.36 1.91 -16.49
C LEU A 258 -9.66 0.51 -17.02
N VAL A 259 -9.40 -0.51 -16.23
CA VAL A 259 -9.75 -1.89 -16.55
C VAL A 259 -11.07 -2.21 -15.90
N ARG A 260 -12.08 -2.53 -16.70
CA ARG A 260 -13.39 -2.98 -16.23
C ARG A 260 -13.52 -4.48 -16.41
N TYR A 261 -14.01 -5.15 -15.38
CA TYR A 261 -14.17 -6.60 -15.38
C TYR A 261 -15.65 -6.96 -15.38
N ASP A 262 -16.07 -7.89 -16.24
CA ASP A 262 -17.44 -8.42 -16.20
C ASP A 262 -17.66 -9.44 -15.06
N TYR A 263 -18.82 -10.10 -15.04
CA TYR A 263 -19.14 -11.08 -13.98
C TYR A 263 -18.18 -12.26 -13.97
N ASP A 264 -17.70 -12.69 -15.15
CA ASP A 264 -16.78 -13.80 -15.31
C ASP A 264 -15.31 -13.35 -15.12
N GLY A 265 -15.08 -12.07 -14.85
CA GLY A 265 -13.75 -11.48 -14.64
C GLY A 265 -13.05 -11.07 -15.94
N ILE A 266 -13.72 -11.12 -17.10
CA ILE A 266 -13.10 -10.75 -18.37
C ILE A 266 -12.81 -9.24 -18.37
N ALA A 267 -11.53 -8.91 -18.55
CA ALA A 267 -11.04 -7.54 -18.56
C ALA A 267 -11.32 -6.83 -19.89
N THR A 268 -11.80 -5.58 -19.80
CA THR A 268 -11.87 -4.62 -20.90
C THR A 268 -11.11 -3.37 -20.49
N VAL A 269 -10.13 -2.97 -21.31
CA VAL A 269 -9.31 -1.77 -21.04
C VAL A 269 -9.94 -0.56 -21.71
N TRP A 270 -10.10 0.52 -20.95
CA TRP A 270 -10.54 1.83 -21.39
C TRP A 270 -9.41 2.84 -21.22
N THR A 271 -9.35 3.80 -22.13
CA THR A 271 -8.34 4.87 -22.16
C THR A 271 -9.03 6.24 -22.24
N PRO A 272 -8.33 7.35 -21.97
CA PRO A 272 -8.90 8.67 -22.19
C PRO A 272 -9.28 8.95 -23.65
N THR A 273 -8.73 8.20 -24.61
CA THR A 273 -9.02 8.41 -26.04
C THR A 273 -10.38 7.85 -26.45
N ASP A 274 -10.77 6.70 -25.90
CA ASP A 274 -12.03 6.02 -26.25
C ASP A 274 -13.14 6.20 -25.20
N HIS A 275 -12.79 6.47 -23.93
CA HIS A 275 -13.71 6.71 -22.81
C HIS A 275 -13.30 7.96 -22.00
N PRO A 276 -13.32 9.16 -22.60
CA PRO A 276 -12.83 10.40 -22.00
C PRO A 276 -13.63 10.88 -20.78
N ASP A 277 -14.86 10.40 -20.61
CA ASP A 277 -15.74 10.79 -19.49
C ASP A 277 -15.56 9.84 -18.29
N GLU A 278 -14.98 8.66 -18.49
CA GLU A 278 -14.79 7.61 -17.49
C GLU A 278 -13.33 7.47 -17.02
N VAL A 279 -12.36 7.79 -17.88
CA VAL A 279 -10.92 7.64 -17.59
C VAL A 279 -10.28 9.01 -17.43
N ASN A 280 -9.99 9.38 -16.19
CA ASN A 280 -9.33 10.63 -15.85
C ASN A 280 -7.81 10.47 -15.69
N PHE A 281 -7.08 11.55 -15.94
CA PHE A 281 -5.71 11.67 -15.44
C PHE A 281 -5.74 12.00 -13.95
N GLU A 282 -4.65 11.71 -13.23
CA GLU A 282 -4.52 12.10 -11.82
C GLU A 282 -4.61 13.62 -11.64
N ALA A 283 -4.03 14.40 -12.56
CA ALA A 283 -4.11 15.86 -12.56
C ALA A 283 -5.55 16.38 -12.72
N ASP A 284 -6.47 15.57 -13.23
CA ASP A 284 -7.88 15.93 -13.40
C ASP A 284 -8.76 15.50 -12.21
N ALA A 285 -8.20 14.77 -11.23
CA ALA A 285 -8.95 14.21 -10.12
C ALA A 285 -9.48 15.31 -9.19
N LYS A 286 -10.79 15.35 -9.05
CA LYS A 286 -11.56 16.25 -8.20
C LYS A 286 -12.39 15.48 -7.19
N GLU A 287 -12.90 16.21 -6.22
CA GLU A 287 -13.97 15.73 -5.33
C GLU A 287 -15.25 15.44 -6.14
N ILE A 288 -15.77 14.20 -6.03
CA ILE A 288 -16.96 13.70 -6.73
C ILE A 288 -18.05 13.24 -5.75
N ASP A 289 -19.29 13.19 -6.21
CA ASP A 289 -20.42 12.61 -5.47
C ASP A 289 -20.60 11.09 -5.77
N GLY A 290 -21.61 10.48 -5.16
CA GLY A 290 -21.93 9.06 -5.34
C GLY A 290 -22.45 8.68 -6.72
N GLU A 291 -22.73 9.67 -7.59
CA GLU A 291 -23.06 9.47 -9.00
C GLU A 291 -21.84 9.69 -9.92
N GLY A 292 -20.66 9.96 -9.34
CA GLY A 292 -19.42 10.21 -10.07
C GLY A 292 -19.31 11.63 -10.62
N LYS A 293 -20.23 12.52 -10.24
CA LYS A 293 -20.24 13.91 -10.72
C LYS A 293 -19.36 14.77 -9.83
N VAL A 294 -18.55 15.64 -10.47
CA VAL A 294 -17.72 16.62 -9.77
C VAL A 294 -18.59 17.54 -8.90
N ARG A 295 -18.25 17.60 -7.61
CA ARG A 295 -18.90 18.47 -6.62
C ARG A 295 -18.36 19.89 -6.75
N LEU A 296 -19.24 20.87 -6.58
CA LEU A 296 -18.93 22.30 -6.71
C LEU A 296 -19.21 23.01 -5.40
N PHE A 297 -18.27 23.86 -4.98
CA PHE A 297 -18.29 24.51 -3.68
C PHE A 297 -18.23 26.03 -3.82
N ALA A 298 -18.99 26.71 -2.97
CA ALA A 298 -19.08 28.17 -2.96
C ALA A 298 -17.71 28.80 -2.66
N HIS A 299 -17.43 29.94 -3.27
CA HIS A 299 -16.18 30.65 -3.14
C HIS A 299 -16.39 32.17 -2.99
N ASP A 300 -15.38 32.87 -2.47
CA ASP A 300 -15.36 34.33 -2.41
C ASP A 300 -14.97 34.98 -3.76
N GLY A 301 -14.92 36.31 -3.81
CA GLY A 301 -14.54 37.04 -5.03
C GLY A 301 -13.10 36.82 -5.50
N GLN A 302 -12.28 36.14 -4.71
CA GLN A 302 -10.87 35.80 -4.97
C GLN A 302 -10.70 34.32 -5.34
N GLY A 303 -11.76 33.51 -5.25
CA GLY A 303 -11.73 32.08 -5.53
C GLY A 303 -11.40 31.22 -4.32
N ASN A 304 -11.35 31.78 -3.11
CA ASN A 304 -11.16 30.98 -1.90
C ASN A 304 -12.48 30.29 -1.54
N LEU A 305 -12.41 29.01 -1.26
CA LEU A 305 -13.57 28.21 -0.84
C LEU A 305 -14.15 28.72 0.49
N LEU A 306 -15.49 28.78 0.56
CA LEU A 306 -16.21 29.24 1.74
C LEU A 306 -16.56 28.05 2.66
N THR A 307 -16.30 28.22 3.95
CA THR A 307 -16.65 27.25 5.00
C THR A 307 -17.66 27.82 5.99
N ASN A 308 -18.44 26.94 6.61
CA ASN A 308 -19.32 27.29 7.72
C ASN A 308 -18.53 27.47 9.04
N GLN A 309 -19.23 27.79 10.13
CA GLN A 309 -18.61 27.98 11.46
C GLN A 309 -17.94 26.71 12.03
N GLU A 310 -18.27 25.54 11.48
CA GLU A 310 -17.69 24.24 11.82
C GLU A 310 -16.58 23.83 10.85
N GLY A 311 -16.19 24.69 9.90
CA GLY A 311 -15.16 24.42 8.89
C GLY A 311 -15.63 23.62 7.68
N LYS A 312 -16.92 23.27 7.56
CA LYS A 312 -17.43 22.50 6.41
C LYS A 312 -17.69 23.40 5.21
N TYR A 313 -17.30 22.95 4.03
CA TYR A 313 -17.53 23.66 2.77
C TYR A 313 -19.01 23.72 2.39
N TYR A 314 -19.42 24.83 1.78
CA TYR A 314 -20.77 24.99 1.23
C TYR A 314 -20.81 24.50 -0.22
N GLU A 315 -21.71 23.58 -0.55
CA GLU A 315 -21.95 23.22 -1.95
C GLU A 315 -22.74 24.33 -2.68
N ASP A 316 -22.27 24.70 -3.87
CA ASP A 316 -22.97 25.56 -4.83
C ASP A 316 -22.90 24.91 -6.22
N PRO A 317 -23.89 24.08 -6.58
CA PRO A 317 -23.92 23.41 -7.88
C PRO A 317 -24.06 24.35 -9.09
N THR A 318 -24.33 25.64 -8.88
CA THR A 318 -24.60 26.61 -9.97
C THR A 318 -23.40 27.49 -10.24
N ASN A 319 -22.73 28.01 -9.20
CA ASN A 319 -21.62 28.94 -9.34
C ASN A 319 -20.37 28.51 -8.54
N GLY A 320 -20.34 27.31 -7.98
CA GLY A 320 -19.20 26.83 -7.23
C GLY A 320 -18.01 26.42 -8.11
N ILE A 321 -16.88 26.21 -7.45
CA ILE A 321 -15.64 25.68 -8.04
C ILE A 321 -15.34 24.29 -7.47
N PRO A 322 -14.65 23.41 -8.21
CA PRO A 322 -14.32 22.07 -7.74
C PRO A 322 -13.14 22.10 -6.76
N ILE A 323 -13.08 21.11 -5.88
CA ILE A 323 -11.90 20.81 -5.05
C ILE A 323 -11.02 19.83 -5.82
N GLN A 324 -9.75 20.18 -6.02
CA GLN A 324 -8.74 19.28 -6.58
C GLN A 324 -8.32 18.26 -5.51
N THR A 325 -8.19 17.00 -5.90
CA THR A 325 -7.77 15.92 -4.99
C THR A 325 -6.46 15.27 -5.44
N GLY A 326 -6.22 15.14 -6.75
CA GLY A 326 -5.00 14.56 -7.30
C GLY A 326 -3.99 15.62 -7.75
N TYR A 327 -2.71 15.35 -7.52
CA TYR A 327 -1.60 16.24 -7.80
C TYR A 327 -0.39 15.39 -8.20
N PRO A 328 -0.25 15.02 -9.48
CA PRO A 328 0.90 14.23 -9.92
C PRO A 328 2.18 15.07 -9.91
N GLU A 329 3.32 14.42 -9.73
CA GLU A 329 4.66 15.02 -9.77
C GLU A 329 5.53 14.31 -10.81
N ASP A 330 6.38 15.07 -11.51
CA ASP A 330 7.27 14.48 -12.53
C ASP A 330 8.27 13.52 -11.87
N CYS A 331 8.31 12.27 -12.35
CA CYS A 331 9.17 11.19 -11.87
C CYS A 331 9.09 10.94 -10.35
N ALA A 332 7.91 11.18 -9.78
CA ALA A 332 7.56 10.81 -8.42
C ALA A 332 6.06 10.47 -8.34
N LEU A 333 5.69 9.64 -7.38
CA LEU A 333 4.30 9.33 -7.09
C LEU A 333 4.11 9.00 -5.62
N TYR A 334 2.88 9.16 -5.16
CA TYR A 334 2.47 8.88 -3.79
C TYR A 334 0.99 8.57 -3.75
N ARG A 335 0.63 7.64 -2.87
CA ARG A 335 -0.77 7.33 -2.58
C ARG A 335 -0.91 6.72 -1.19
N GLY A 336 -2.11 6.86 -0.64
CA GLY A 336 -2.57 6.04 0.46
C GLY A 336 -3.71 5.13 0.03
N ASP A 337 -4.70 4.99 0.90
CA ASP A 337 -5.89 4.21 0.61
C ASP A 337 -6.75 4.88 -0.47
N GLU A 338 -6.72 6.22 -0.62
CA GLU A 338 -7.57 6.95 -1.56
C GLU A 338 -7.33 6.59 -3.04
N ALA A 339 -8.42 6.48 -3.80
CA ALA A 339 -8.37 6.34 -5.25
C ALA A 339 -8.57 7.69 -5.95
N MET A 340 -7.79 7.97 -6.99
CA MET A 340 -7.96 9.14 -7.85
C MET A 340 -8.65 8.81 -9.18
N ALA A 341 -8.67 7.54 -9.59
CA ALA A 341 -9.45 7.09 -10.74
C ALA A 341 -10.95 7.14 -10.41
N TYR A 342 -11.74 7.89 -11.18
CA TYR A 342 -13.16 8.12 -10.86
C TYR A 342 -14.00 6.85 -10.84
N GLY A 343 -13.79 5.92 -11.78
CA GLY A 343 -14.46 4.61 -11.78
C GLY A 343 -14.19 3.80 -10.51
N VAL A 344 -12.99 3.97 -9.93
CA VAL A 344 -12.63 3.33 -8.67
C VAL A 344 -13.24 4.09 -7.49
N ARG A 345 -13.00 5.40 -7.45
CA ARG A 345 -13.32 6.31 -6.35
C ARG A 345 -14.81 6.37 -6.05
N ILE A 346 -15.69 6.39 -7.06
CA ILE A 346 -17.15 6.44 -6.87
C ILE A 346 -17.68 5.31 -5.96
N HIS A 347 -16.99 4.16 -5.94
CA HIS A 347 -17.36 2.98 -5.16
C HIS A 347 -16.54 2.82 -3.88
N GLN A 348 -15.65 3.74 -3.59
CA GLN A 348 -14.77 3.66 -2.43
C GLN A 348 -15.49 4.12 -1.16
N LYS A 349 -15.25 3.42 -0.04
CA LYS A 349 -15.60 3.86 1.31
C LYS A 349 -14.38 4.36 2.09
N ALA A 350 -13.19 3.85 1.80
CA ALA A 350 -11.95 4.35 2.37
C ALA A 350 -11.71 5.83 2.01
N SER A 351 -10.93 6.52 2.86
CA SER A 351 -10.54 7.93 2.66
C SER A 351 -11.69 8.87 2.30
N ASN A 352 -12.79 8.81 3.07
CA ASN A 352 -14.01 9.58 2.84
C ASN A 352 -14.60 9.40 1.43
N GLY A 353 -14.54 8.19 0.89
CA GLY A 353 -15.09 7.90 -0.44
C GLY A 353 -16.61 8.13 -0.53
N PRO A 354 -17.14 8.50 -1.71
CA PRO A 354 -18.55 8.82 -1.91
C PRO A 354 -19.53 7.73 -1.43
N MET A 355 -19.13 6.46 -1.49
CA MET A 355 -19.97 5.33 -1.09
C MET A 355 -20.22 5.25 0.43
N ARG A 356 -19.51 6.03 1.25
CA ARG A 356 -19.84 6.21 2.68
C ARG A 356 -21.19 6.91 2.86
N GLY A 357 -21.59 7.76 1.92
CA GLY A 357 -22.85 8.51 1.97
C GLY A 357 -22.94 9.58 3.07
N ASP A 358 -21.85 9.91 3.75
CA ASP A 358 -21.81 10.90 4.84
C ASP A 358 -21.39 12.31 4.38
N GLY A 359 -21.06 12.47 3.10
CA GLY A 359 -20.72 13.74 2.46
C GLY A 359 -19.37 14.33 2.86
N ARG A 360 -18.55 13.60 3.65
CA ARG A 360 -17.17 14.00 3.98
C ARG A 360 -16.32 14.10 2.71
N LEU A 361 -15.32 14.97 2.74
CA LEU A 361 -14.45 15.21 1.59
C LEU A 361 -13.19 14.35 1.67
N MET A 362 -12.61 14.00 0.53
CA MET A 362 -11.31 13.30 0.47
C MET A 362 -10.23 14.10 1.21
N VAL A 363 -10.19 15.42 0.99
CA VAL A 363 -9.17 16.33 1.57
C VAL A 363 -9.26 16.44 3.10
N ASP A 364 -10.37 16.02 3.69
CA ASP A 364 -10.56 15.95 5.14
C ASP A 364 -10.21 14.56 5.72
N SER A 365 -9.82 13.60 4.87
CA SER A 365 -9.44 12.26 5.32
C SER A 365 -8.03 12.24 5.89
N GLY A 366 -7.78 11.36 6.88
CA GLY A 366 -6.44 11.18 7.45
C GLY A 366 -5.44 10.67 6.41
N SER A 367 -5.86 9.76 5.52
CA SER A 367 -5.04 9.28 4.41
C SER A 367 -4.60 10.43 3.49
N TRP A 368 -5.53 11.30 3.08
CA TRP A 368 -5.15 12.42 2.22
C TRP A 368 -4.30 13.47 2.96
N ARG A 369 -4.77 13.94 4.13
CA ARG A 369 -4.14 15.05 4.85
C ARG A 369 -2.81 14.67 5.49
N GLY A 370 -2.72 13.45 6.02
CA GLY A 370 -1.58 12.99 6.82
C GLY A 370 -0.62 12.06 6.08
N ARG A 371 -0.96 11.58 4.87
CA ARG A 371 -0.10 10.67 4.09
C ARG A 371 0.17 11.30 2.73
N TYR A 372 -0.87 11.40 1.89
CA TYR A 372 -0.76 11.91 0.52
C TYR A 372 -0.12 13.30 0.46
N TRP A 373 -0.69 14.24 1.22
CA TRP A 373 -0.28 15.64 1.18
C TRP A 373 1.16 15.88 1.69
N PRO A 374 1.59 15.39 2.87
CA PRO A 374 2.98 15.59 3.28
C PRO A 374 4.00 14.93 2.33
N MET A 375 3.73 13.74 1.79
CA MET A 375 4.64 13.11 0.81
C MET A 375 4.83 14.00 -0.43
N ARG A 376 3.74 14.61 -0.91
CA ARG A 376 3.78 15.61 -1.98
C ARG A 376 4.64 16.81 -1.62
N GLU A 377 4.33 17.45 -0.49
CA GLU A 377 4.99 18.70 -0.10
C GLU A 377 6.49 18.48 0.14
N MET A 378 6.87 17.34 0.74
CA MET A 378 8.28 16.96 0.87
C MET A 378 8.96 16.74 -0.48
N THR A 379 8.27 16.11 -1.43
CA THR A 379 8.78 15.90 -2.80
C THR A 379 9.06 17.23 -3.50
N ILE A 380 8.20 18.22 -3.32
CA ILE A 380 8.38 19.59 -3.83
C ILE A 380 9.52 20.30 -3.08
N ALA A 381 9.54 20.20 -1.75
CA ALA A 381 10.56 20.83 -0.92
C ALA A 381 11.98 20.35 -1.26
N TYR A 382 12.16 19.04 -1.47
CA TYR A 382 13.42 18.48 -1.96
C TYR A 382 13.77 18.98 -3.36
N ALA A 383 12.81 19.01 -4.29
CA ALA A 383 13.03 19.48 -5.65
C ALA A 383 13.42 20.96 -5.71
N GLU A 384 12.76 21.80 -4.91
CA GLU A 384 12.97 23.25 -4.87
C GLU A 384 14.08 23.68 -3.91
N GLY A 385 14.55 22.79 -3.04
CA GLY A 385 15.52 23.12 -2.00
C GLY A 385 14.97 24.08 -0.94
N THR A 386 13.68 23.96 -0.61
CA THR A 386 12.98 24.78 0.38
C THR A 386 12.81 24.01 1.69
N ALA A 387 12.56 24.74 2.79
CA ALA A 387 12.27 24.11 4.06
C ALA A 387 10.88 23.47 4.08
N PHE A 388 10.74 22.39 4.85
CA PHE A 388 9.46 21.75 5.13
C PHE A 388 9.35 21.47 6.63
N GLU A 389 8.25 21.95 7.22
CA GLU A 389 7.89 21.71 8.62
C GLU A 389 6.67 20.78 8.68
N TRP A 390 6.71 19.82 9.58
CA TRP A 390 5.60 18.91 9.87
C TRP A 390 5.43 18.80 11.38
N GLU A 391 4.19 18.96 11.87
CA GLU A 391 3.85 18.90 13.29
C GLU A 391 4.76 19.76 14.20
N ASP A 392 5.04 20.99 13.75
CA ASP A 392 5.90 21.97 14.43
C ASP A 392 7.40 21.57 14.51
N GLU A 393 7.83 20.55 13.77
CA GLU A 393 9.23 20.14 13.62
C GLU A 393 9.77 20.41 12.20
N GLU A 394 11.01 20.89 12.10
CA GLU A 394 11.72 21.03 10.82
C GLU A 394 12.18 19.65 10.34
N VAL A 395 11.55 19.14 9.29
CA VAL A 395 11.90 17.84 8.70
C VAL A 395 12.93 18.01 7.59
N ILE A 396 12.73 19.01 6.72
CA ILE A 396 13.66 19.35 5.65
C ILE A 396 14.17 20.76 5.92
N PRO A 397 15.49 20.95 6.11
CA PRO A 397 16.05 22.29 6.29
C PRO A 397 16.06 23.08 4.97
N ASP A 398 16.03 24.41 5.07
CA ASP A 398 16.15 25.30 3.91
C ASP A 398 17.52 25.11 3.23
N ASN A 399 17.51 24.66 1.97
CA ASN A 399 18.69 24.47 1.14
C ASN A 399 18.90 25.62 0.12
N SER A 400 18.34 26.80 0.41
CA SER A 400 18.59 28.04 -0.34
C SER A 400 18.25 27.93 -1.84
N GLY A 401 17.23 27.17 -2.19
CA GLY A 401 16.83 26.95 -3.58
C GLY A 401 17.65 25.90 -4.32
N GLN A 402 18.54 25.17 -3.63
CA GLN A 402 19.31 24.08 -4.20
C GLN A 402 18.59 22.75 -4.01
N GLN A 403 18.27 22.08 -5.11
CA GLN A 403 17.67 20.75 -5.11
C GLN A 403 18.45 19.77 -4.22
N VAL A 404 17.70 19.04 -3.41
CA VAL A 404 18.14 17.85 -2.68
C VAL A 404 17.65 16.65 -3.47
N LEU A 405 18.57 15.76 -3.82
CA LEU A 405 18.22 14.53 -4.52
C LEU A 405 17.81 13.48 -3.49
N ILE A 406 16.75 12.74 -3.81
CA ILE A 406 16.19 11.70 -2.95
C ILE A 406 17.09 10.47 -3.01
N GLY A 407 17.62 10.06 -1.85
CA GLY A 407 18.21 8.74 -1.64
C GLY A 407 17.41 7.95 -0.60
N LEU A 408 18.04 6.91 -0.04
CA LEU A 408 17.43 6.09 1.02
C LEU A 408 17.05 6.91 2.27
N ASP A 409 17.86 7.88 2.67
CA ASP A 409 17.62 8.69 3.87
C ASP A 409 16.41 9.63 3.67
N GLU A 410 16.32 10.28 2.50
CA GLU A 410 15.19 11.16 2.16
C GLU A 410 13.90 10.36 1.95
N ALA A 411 13.97 9.19 1.30
CA ALA A 411 12.82 8.29 1.15
C ALA A 411 12.33 7.75 2.50
N GLU A 412 13.24 7.40 3.41
CA GLU A 412 12.92 7.03 4.79
C GLU A 412 12.23 8.19 5.53
N ALA A 413 12.72 9.43 5.39
CA ALA A 413 12.07 10.60 5.98
C ALA A 413 10.65 10.84 5.44
N ILE A 414 10.45 10.70 4.12
CA ILE A 414 9.12 10.79 3.48
C ILE A 414 8.17 9.74 4.04
N SER A 415 8.65 8.49 4.15
CA SER A 415 7.88 7.39 4.72
C SER A 415 7.49 7.68 6.17
N ARG A 416 8.45 8.07 7.03
CA ARG A 416 8.20 8.34 8.44
C ARG A 416 7.18 9.47 8.67
N VAL A 417 7.24 10.56 7.89
CA VAL A 417 6.27 11.66 8.00
C VAL A 417 4.85 11.21 7.64
N ALA A 418 4.72 10.29 6.69
CA ALA A 418 3.44 9.76 6.25
C ALA A 418 2.92 8.61 7.13
N ALA A 419 3.65 8.21 8.18
CA ALA A 419 3.29 7.11 9.06
C ALA A 419 2.37 7.57 10.20
N MET A 420 1.60 6.62 10.76
CA MET A 420 0.82 6.87 11.97
C MET A 420 1.59 6.55 13.24
N ASP A 421 1.09 7.06 14.37
CA ASP A 421 1.47 6.57 15.69
C ASP A 421 1.29 5.05 15.82
N SER A 422 0.39 4.43 15.06
CA SER A 422 0.15 2.97 15.04
C SER A 422 0.91 2.22 13.93
N ASN A 423 2.00 2.81 13.43
CA ASN A 423 2.82 2.23 12.36
C ASN A 423 3.52 0.96 12.83
N VAL A 424 3.11 -0.18 12.27
CA VAL A 424 3.59 -1.50 12.68
C VAL A 424 4.83 -1.95 11.90
N TRP A 425 5.01 -1.49 10.65
CA TRP A 425 6.25 -1.63 9.89
C TRP A 425 6.34 -0.68 8.71
N ASP A 426 7.58 -0.35 8.35
CA ASP A 426 7.91 0.60 7.30
C ASP A 426 9.09 0.05 6.47
N VAL A 427 8.97 0.15 5.15
CA VAL A 427 9.95 -0.36 4.19
C VAL A 427 10.35 0.73 3.21
N VAL A 428 11.65 0.83 2.97
CA VAL A 428 12.22 1.61 1.86
C VAL A 428 13.00 0.66 0.96
N TYR A 429 12.64 0.62 -0.31
CA TYR A 429 13.31 -0.12 -1.37
C TYR A 429 14.20 0.83 -2.17
N ASP A 430 15.45 0.42 -2.39
CA ASP A 430 16.26 0.88 -3.52
C ASP A 430 16.23 -0.26 -4.53
N THR A 431 15.27 -0.15 -5.45
CA THR A 431 14.93 -1.23 -6.38
C THR A 431 16.01 -1.39 -7.45
N THR A 432 16.73 -0.31 -7.77
CA THR A 432 17.85 -0.30 -8.72
C THR A 432 19.08 -1.01 -8.14
N ASN A 433 19.47 -0.73 -6.90
CA ASN A 433 20.65 -1.33 -6.29
C ASN A 433 20.35 -2.65 -5.54
N LEU A 434 19.08 -3.05 -5.47
CA LEU A 434 18.56 -4.22 -4.76
C LEU A 434 18.89 -4.18 -3.26
N LYS A 435 18.49 -3.07 -2.63
CA LYS A 435 18.56 -2.92 -1.17
C LYS A 435 17.18 -2.67 -0.60
N VAL A 436 17.00 -3.09 0.65
CA VAL A 436 15.83 -2.78 1.45
C VAL A 436 16.29 -2.23 2.79
N ARG A 437 15.66 -1.15 3.23
CA ARG A 437 15.69 -0.68 4.62
C ARG A 437 14.34 -0.96 5.25
N LEU A 438 14.35 -1.50 6.46
CA LEU A 438 13.15 -1.99 7.11
C LEU A 438 13.13 -1.64 8.59
N SER A 439 11.95 -1.28 9.08
CA SER A 439 11.66 -1.12 10.49
C SER A 439 10.34 -1.78 10.86
N TYR A 440 10.22 -2.17 12.11
CA TYR A 440 9.01 -2.76 12.70
C TYR A 440 8.78 -2.19 14.09
N GLU A 441 7.53 -2.19 14.52
CA GLU A 441 7.18 -1.87 15.89
C GLU A 441 7.90 -2.83 16.86
N SER A 442 8.07 -2.39 18.10
CA SER A 442 8.69 -3.19 19.15
C SER A 442 8.11 -2.87 20.51
N GLY A 443 8.23 -3.80 21.45
CA GLY A 443 7.70 -3.61 22.81
C GLY A 443 6.19 -3.87 22.86
N ALA A 444 5.60 -3.61 24.02
CA ALA A 444 4.18 -3.81 24.29
C ALA A 444 3.73 -2.86 25.41
N GLY A 445 2.43 -2.57 25.46
CA GLY A 445 1.82 -1.64 26.42
C GLY A 445 2.56 -0.29 26.49
N ASP A 446 2.89 0.17 27.71
CA ASP A 446 3.54 1.47 27.94
C ASP A 446 4.96 1.60 27.33
N ASN A 447 5.59 0.51 26.90
CA ASN A 447 6.92 0.53 26.25
C ASN A 447 6.85 0.23 24.75
N TRP A 448 5.64 0.22 24.17
CA TRP A 448 5.46 0.05 22.74
C TRP A 448 6.05 1.23 21.98
N MET A 449 6.71 0.94 20.86
CA MET A 449 7.31 1.92 19.98
C MET A 449 6.95 1.62 18.52
N PRO A 450 6.40 2.58 17.76
CA PRO A 450 6.07 2.38 16.36
C PRO A 450 7.32 2.22 15.49
N ALA A 451 7.16 1.56 14.34
CA ALA A 451 8.26 1.33 13.40
C ALA A 451 8.89 2.64 12.90
N HIS A 452 8.07 3.66 12.63
CA HIS A 452 8.53 4.96 12.18
C HIS A 452 9.28 5.78 13.24
N GLU A 453 9.31 5.37 14.52
CA GLU A 453 10.13 5.97 15.57
C GLU A 453 11.37 5.14 15.93
N GLN A 454 11.50 3.94 15.38
CA GLN A 454 12.63 3.07 15.69
C GLN A 454 13.96 3.69 15.19
N PRO A 455 15.05 3.53 15.98
CA PRO A 455 16.40 3.87 15.55
C PRO A 455 16.82 3.00 14.34
N PRO A 456 17.83 3.42 13.56
CA PRO A 456 17.79 3.45 12.09
C PRO A 456 17.39 2.13 11.44
N PHE A 457 16.68 2.24 10.31
CA PHE A 457 16.17 1.09 9.59
C PHE A 457 17.28 0.08 9.31
N LEU A 458 16.93 -1.20 9.42
CA LEU A 458 17.83 -2.28 9.10
C LEU A 458 18.01 -2.34 7.58
N GLU A 459 19.23 -2.05 7.10
CA GLU A 459 19.57 -2.19 5.69
C GLU A 459 19.98 -3.63 5.35
N ILE A 460 19.39 -4.16 4.28
CA ILE A 460 19.55 -5.52 3.78
C ILE A 460 19.93 -5.46 2.32
N ASP A 461 21.01 -6.18 1.99
CA ASP A 461 21.48 -6.37 0.63
C ASP A 461 20.80 -7.61 0.04
N LEU A 462 19.82 -7.39 -0.84
CA LEU A 462 19.02 -8.48 -1.41
C LEU A 462 19.83 -9.39 -2.33
N LYS A 463 20.89 -8.87 -2.97
CA LYS A 463 21.80 -9.69 -3.78
C LYS A 463 22.42 -10.79 -2.93
N LYS A 464 22.69 -10.53 -1.65
CA LYS A 464 23.16 -11.55 -0.69
C LYS A 464 22.02 -12.45 -0.19
N LEU A 465 20.83 -11.88 -0.04
CA LEU A 465 19.65 -12.62 0.45
C LEU A 465 19.27 -13.77 -0.49
N PHE A 466 19.33 -13.53 -1.81
CA PHE A 466 18.98 -14.51 -2.84
C PHE A 466 20.09 -15.51 -3.18
N LEU A 467 21.33 -15.32 -2.69
CA LEU A 467 22.39 -16.31 -2.89
C LEU A 467 21.99 -17.65 -2.27
N THR A 468 22.22 -18.74 -2.99
CA THR A 468 21.93 -20.10 -2.54
C THR A 468 23.16 -20.83 -1.95
N ASP A 469 24.35 -20.24 -2.07
CA ASP A 469 25.65 -20.78 -1.63
C ASP A 469 26.09 -20.33 -0.23
#